data_AF-T1G1Z7-F1
#
_entry.id   AF-T1G1Z7-F1
#
_cell.length_a   1.000
_cell.length_b   1.000
_cell.length_c   1.000
_cell.angle_alpha   90.00
_cell.angle_beta   90.00
_cell.angle_gamma   90.00
#
_symmetry.space_group_name_H-M   'P 1'
#
loop_
_entity.id
_entity.type
_entity.pdbx_description
1 polymer ?
#
loop_
_entity_poly.entity_id
_entity_poly.type
_entity_poly.pdbx_seq_one_letter_code
_entity_poly.pdbx_strand_id
1 'polypeptide(L)'
;MEQPFNGTALSQNFEELKFEDGGVYYGGTNGGKAHGYGICTGPGGEGQYSGAWSGGFEVNGSYSWPNGNAYHGQWLQGKRHGLGMEKRNHWIYQGELTNGLFGKYGVKKHQFTDARYEGTWSSGVQCGYGVETYADKGTYVGQWQKGARHGYGIRTSSTFKLAATSPQSYALSRKFSLTSARIPPPHIYEKISHTKLLPVNRIGFFLKGKYNDQEPEALKTSDQTKFVDKTLKGNIEYLQQNNSGSAVLSDEQSTSKNINKMSLTANSSNLLCLNSVPEEACEIYSGEWKNDKRNGFGVCHRSDGLKYEGEWSDNCKNGHGVTTFSDGSKEEGLYKNNVLTEAMKRLNVLKLGKTKELIDAAASSANKAAQIASQKAQIAISR
;
A
#
# COMPACT_ATOMS: atom_id res chain seq x y z
N MET A 1 71.01 18.13 6.34
CA MET A 1 70.17 19.01 5.51
C MET A 1 68.86 18.28 5.27
N GLU A 2 67.94 18.41 6.22
CA GLU A 2 66.57 17.89 6.09
C GLU A 2 65.74 18.96 5.38
N GLN A 3 65.14 18.58 4.26
CA GLN A 3 64.13 19.39 3.57
C GLN A 3 62.80 19.22 4.32
N PRO A 4 62.08 20.29 4.70
CA PRO A 4 60.79 20.13 5.32
C PRO A 4 59.75 19.70 4.28
N PHE A 5 59.09 18.58 4.57
CA PHE A 5 57.90 18.11 3.88
C PHE A 5 56.77 19.11 4.14
N ASN A 6 56.46 19.97 3.17
CA ASN A 6 55.24 20.77 3.17
C ASN A 6 54.05 19.86 2.89
N GLY A 7 53.56 19.20 3.95
CA GLY A 7 52.24 18.59 3.95
C GLY A 7 51.20 19.70 3.98
N THR A 8 50.71 20.09 2.81
CA THR A 8 49.48 20.90 2.70
C THR A 8 48.34 20.05 3.24
N ALA A 9 48.07 20.15 4.54
CA ALA A 9 46.80 19.72 5.09
C ALA A 9 45.72 20.49 4.32
N LEU A 10 44.95 19.79 3.49
CA LEU A 10 43.72 20.32 2.95
C LEU A 10 42.85 20.64 4.16
N SER A 11 42.84 21.91 4.59
CA SER A 11 41.82 22.37 5.52
C SER A 11 40.50 22.19 4.77
N GLN A 12 39.74 21.16 5.14
CA GLN A 12 38.33 21.15 4.80
C GLN A 12 37.74 22.37 5.51
N ASN A 13 37.66 23.49 4.79
CA ASN A 13 37.00 24.69 5.27
C ASN A 13 35.53 24.34 5.40
N PHE A 14 35.13 24.04 6.64
CA PHE A 14 33.73 23.91 7.00
C PHE A 14 33.15 25.32 7.04
N GLU A 15 32.19 25.58 6.17
CA GLU A 15 31.52 26.88 6.07
C GLU A 15 30.08 26.77 6.54
N GLU A 16 29.58 27.89 7.08
CA GLU A 16 28.17 28.09 7.38
C GLU A 16 27.50 28.76 6.18
N LEU A 17 26.46 28.13 5.63
CA LEU A 17 25.66 28.71 4.55
C LEU A 17 24.20 28.84 5.01
N LYS A 18 23.61 30.03 4.84
CA LYS A 18 22.21 30.31 5.18
C LYS A 18 21.34 30.25 3.94
N PHE A 19 20.26 29.47 3.99
CA PHE A 19 19.29 29.36 2.90
C PHE A 19 18.22 30.45 3.01
N GLU A 20 17.59 30.77 1.89
CA GLU A 20 16.52 31.78 1.82
C GLU A 20 15.27 31.38 2.64
N ASP A 21 15.07 30.08 2.84
CA ASP A 21 13.97 29.52 3.62
C ASP A 21 14.25 29.46 5.14
N GLY A 22 15.41 29.96 5.58
CA GLY A 22 15.83 29.95 6.99
C GLY A 22 16.60 28.70 7.42
N GLY A 23 16.85 27.74 6.52
CA GLY A 23 17.77 26.63 6.77
C GLY A 23 19.22 27.10 6.93
N VAL A 24 20.04 26.31 7.61
CA VAL A 24 21.46 26.57 7.82
C VAL A 24 22.25 25.29 7.58
N TYR A 25 23.20 25.36 6.65
CA TYR A 25 24.14 24.28 6.31
C TYR A 25 25.49 24.50 6.98
N TYR A 26 26.06 23.40 7.45
CA TYR A 26 27.43 23.29 7.93
C TYR A 26 28.12 22.14 7.20
N GLY A 27 29.17 22.45 6.44
CA GLY A 27 29.90 21.45 5.67
C GLY A 27 30.88 22.05 4.68
N GLY A 28 31.41 21.20 3.79
CA GLY A 28 32.31 21.63 2.73
C GLY A 28 31.59 22.46 1.66
N THR A 29 32.33 23.34 1.00
CA THR A 29 31.81 24.12 -0.12
C THR A 29 32.71 24.03 -1.33
N ASN A 30 32.13 24.21 -2.51
CA ASN A 30 32.85 24.34 -3.76
C ASN A 30 32.16 25.43 -4.60
N GLY A 31 32.89 26.51 -4.91
CA GLY A 31 32.33 27.65 -5.64
C GLY A 31 31.14 28.33 -4.94
N GLY A 32 31.20 28.45 -3.60
CA GLY A 32 30.13 29.05 -2.78
C GLY A 32 28.86 28.20 -2.68
N LYS A 33 28.91 26.93 -3.10
CA LYS A 33 27.79 25.98 -3.02
C LYS A 33 28.14 24.82 -2.10
N ALA A 34 27.15 24.31 -1.37
CA ALA A 34 27.32 23.11 -0.55
C ALA A 34 27.85 21.93 -1.39
N HIS A 35 28.91 21.27 -0.91
CA HIS A 35 29.59 20.19 -1.61
C HIS A 35 30.29 19.24 -0.63
N GLY A 36 30.35 17.94 -0.96
CA GLY A 36 30.93 16.94 -0.07
C GLY A 36 29.92 16.53 1.01
N TYR A 37 30.35 16.36 2.26
CA TYR A 37 29.46 15.96 3.35
C TYR A 37 29.12 17.14 4.24
N GLY A 38 27.87 17.19 4.71
CA GLY A 38 27.44 18.22 5.65
C GLY A 38 26.04 17.99 6.21
N ILE A 39 25.68 18.85 7.15
CA ILE A 39 24.42 18.83 7.87
C ILE A 39 23.69 20.13 7.55
N CYS A 40 22.38 20.06 7.33
CA CYS A 40 21.54 21.22 7.06
C CYS A 40 20.29 21.17 7.92
N THR A 41 19.90 22.27 8.55
CA THR A 41 18.54 22.41 9.10
C THR A 41 17.54 22.61 7.98
N GLY A 42 16.35 22.04 8.14
CA GLY A 42 15.29 22.23 7.15
C GLY A 42 14.74 23.65 7.08
N PRO A 43 13.76 23.89 6.20
CA PRO A 43 13.08 25.19 6.07
C PRO A 43 12.53 25.67 7.41
N GLY A 44 12.69 26.96 7.72
CA GLY A 44 12.30 27.53 9.01
C GLY A 44 13.09 27.01 10.22
N GLY A 45 14.20 26.29 9.98
CA GLY A 45 14.96 25.60 11.02
C GLY A 45 14.34 24.27 11.47
N GLU A 46 13.33 23.75 10.75
CA GLU A 46 12.62 22.54 11.13
C GLU A 46 13.19 21.27 10.51
N GLY A 47 13.56 20.31 11.36
CA GLY A 47 14.15 19.06 10.92
C GLY A 47 15.61 19.22 10.48
N GLN A 48 16.20 18.10 10.10
CA GLN A 48 17.63 18.04 9.84
C GLN A 48 17.94 17.06 8.72
N TYR A 49 18.69 17.52 7.72
CA TYR A 49 19.39 16.71 6.75
C TYR A 49 20.83 16.44 7.21
N SER A 50 21.32 15.23 7.00
CA SER A 50 22.73 14.88 7.09
C SER A 50 23.10 13.96 5.93
N GLY A 51 24.10 14.33 5.13
CA GLY A 51 24.46 13.54 3.97
C GLY A 51 25.44 14.21 3.00
N ALA A 52 25.47 13.65 1.80
CA ALA A 52 26.31 14.08 0.69
C ALA A 52 25.60 15.13 -0.16
N TRP A 53 26.39 16.12 -0.61
CA TRP A 53 26.00 17.29 -1.36
C TRP A 53 26.82 17.41 -2.64
N SER A 54 26.19 17.87 -3.72
CA SER A 54 26.89 18.21 -4.96
C SER A 54 26.22 19.40 -5.64
N GLY A 55 27.00 20.43 -5.95
CA GLY A 55 26.52 21.62 -6.66
C GLY A 55 25.40 22.36 -5.92
N GLY A 56 25.36 22.29 -4.59
CA GLY A 56 24.31 22.88 -3.76
C GLY A 56 23.07 22.03 -3.55
N PHE A 57 23.05 20.77 -4.04
CA PHE A 57 21.92 19.85 -3.89
C PHE A 57 22.30 18.60 -3.10
N GLU A 58 21.32 18.03 -2.40
CA GLU A 58 21.45 16.71 -1.78
C GLU A 58 21.61 15.62 -2.85
N VAL A 59 22.48 14.66 -2.55
CA VAL A 59 22.70 13.48 -3.40
C VAL A 59 22.29 12.21 -2.69
N ASN A 60 22.73 12.02 -1.43
CA ASN A 60 22.43 10.84 -0.64
C ASN A 60 22.54 11.16 0.85
N GLY A 61 21.52 10.86 1.64
CA GLY A 61 21.54 11.22 3.05
C GLY A 61 20.25 10.92 3.78
N SER A 62 20.26 11.29 5.05
CA SER A 62 19.14 11.13 5.97
C SER A 62 18.50 12.47 6.27
N TYR A 63 17.18 12.56 6.15
CA TYR A 63 16.38 13.67 6.64
C TYR A 63 15.48 13.21 7.77
N SER A 64 15.48 13.92 8.90
CA SER A 64 14.60 13.68 10.03
C SER A 64 13.66 14.88 10.22
N TRP A 65 12.35 14.63 10.21
CA TRP A 65 11.34 15.65 10.46
C TRP A 65 11.05 15.77 11.96
N PRO A 66 10.61 16.95 12.45
CA PRO A 66 10.26 17.13 13.87
C PRO A 66 9.19 16.16 14.37
N ASN A 67 8.29 15.71 13.49
CA ASN A 67 7.24 14.73 13.81
C ASN A 67 7.75 13.28 13.94
N GLY A 68 9.06 13.04 13.84
CA GLY A 68 9.67 11.71 13.99
C GLY A 68 9.63 10.84 12.73
N ASN A 69 9.09 11.36 11.62
CA ASN A 69 9.30 10.76 10.30
C ASN A 69 10.77 10.90 9.90
N ALA A 70 11.23 10.00 9.04
CA ALA A 70 12.58 10.06 8.50
C ALA A 70 12.65 9.47 7.10
N TYR A 71 13.60 9.94 6.30
CA TYR A 71 13.94 9.36 5.01
C TYR A 71 15.44 9.19 4.95
N HIS A 72 15.89 8.05 4.49
CA HIS A 72 17.29 7.74 4.26
C HIS A 72 17.44 7.20 2.84
N GLY A 73 18.22 7.86 2.00
CA GLY A 73 18.46 7.39 0.64
C GLY A 73 18.86 8.49 -0.30
N GLN A 74 18.65 8.23 -1.59
CA GLN A 74 19.07 9.13 -2.66
C GLN A 74 18.13 10.33 -2.79
N TRP A 75 18.70 11.44 -3.22
CA TRP A 75 18.00 12.70 -3.41
C TRP A 75 18.29 13.22 -4.81
N LEU A 76 17.28 13.87 -5.40
CA LEU A 76 17.41 14.54 -6.67
C LEU A 76 16.63 15.84 -6.63
N GLN A 77 17.34 16.97 -6.75
CA GLN A 77 16.75 18.31 -6.72
C GLN A 77 15.86 18.51 -5.47
N GLY A 78 16.40 18.06 -4.33
CA GLY A 78 15.76 18.00 -3.02
C GLY A 78 14.41 17.32 -2.95
N LYS A 79 14.17 16.34 -3.85
CA LYS A 79 13.12 15.34 -3.71
C LYS A 79 13.76 14.00 -3.40
N ARG A 80 13.08 13.20 -2.56
CA ARG A 80 13.41 11.79 -2.33
C ARG A 80 13.35 11.05 -3.68
N HIS A 81 14.41 10.37 -4.05
CA HIS A 81 14.55 9.75 -5.37
C HIS A 81 15.38 8.47 -5.28
N GLY A 82 15.37 7.64 -6.30
CA GLY A 82 16.17 6.42 -6.36
C GLY A 82 15.88 5.47 -5.19
N LEU A 83 16.87 4.71 -4.76
CA LEU A 83 16.71 3.79 -3.64
C LEU A 83 16.69 4.53 -2.30
N GLY A 84 15.74 4.17 -1.45
CA GLY A 84 15.68 4.71 -0.10
C GLY A 84 14.75 3.97 0.84
N MET A 85 14.77 4.43 2.08
CA MET A 85 13.94 3.98 3.18
C MET A 85 13.19 5.18 3.77
N GLU A 86 11.87 5.09 3.80
CA GLU A 86 10.99 6.12 4.38
C GLU A 86 10.29 5.58 5.62
N LYS A 87 10.60 6.16 6.78
CA LYS A 87 9.84 5.98 8.01
C LYS A 87 8.76 7.05 8.08
N ARG A 88 7.50 6.61 8.10
CA ARG A 88 6.33 7.47 8.31
C ARG A 88 5.47 6.92 9.42
N ASN A 89 5.40 7.61 10.56
CA ASN A 89 4.83 7.12 11.80
C ASN A 89 5.44 5.74 12.16
N HIS A 90 4.61 4.71 12.28
CA HIS A 90 5.01 3.34 12.58
C HIS A 90 5.25 2.48 11.34
N TRP A 91 5.28 3.06 10.14
CA TRP A 91 5.51 2.35 8.90
C TRP A 91 6.87 2.67 8.32
N ILE A 92 7.54 1.66 7.80
CA ILE A 92 8.82 1.76 7.10
C ILE A 92 8.60 1.23 5.70
N TYR A 93 8.75 2.11 4.70
CA TYR A 93 8.86 1.73 3.30
C TYR A 93 10.34 1.60 2.93
N GLN A 94 10.67 0.60 2.13
CA GLN A 94 11.99 0.39 1.55
C GLN A 94 11.80 0.00 0.08
N GLY A 95 12.39 0.78 -0.82
CA GLY A 95 12.24 0.56 -2.26
C GLY A 95 12.77 1.73 -3.07
N GLU A 96 12.42 1.73 -4.35
CA GLU A 96 12.68 2.86 -5.23
C GLU A 96 11.69 3.99 -4.94
N LEU A 97 12.12 5.25 -5.10
CA LEU A 97 11.28 6.42 -5.07
C LEU A 97 11.51 7.25 -6.35
N THR A 98 10.45 7.79 -6.91
CA THR A 98 10.54 8.72 -8.03
C THR A 98 9.80 9.99 -7.66
N ASN A 99 10.54 11.09 -7.53
CA ASN A 99 9.99 12.40 -7.16
C ASN A 99 9.16 12.38 -5.88
N GLY A 100 9.61 11.63 -4.87
CA GLY A 100 8.95 11.50 -3.58
C GLY A 100 7.81 10.48 -3.52
N LEU A 101 7.47 9.81 -4.62
CA LEU A 101 6.47 8.75 -4.67
C LEU A 101 7.15 7.38 -4.68
N PHE A 102 6.49 6.38 -4.09
CA PHE A 102 6.97 4.99 -4.16
C PHE A 102 7.06 4.53 -5.62
N GLY A 103 8.23 4.01 -5.97
CA GLY A 103 8.54 3.39 -7.25
C GLY A 103 7.84 2.05 -7.40
N LYS A 104 8.04 1.41 -8.56
CA LYS A 104 7.26 0.24 -8.98
C LYS A 104 7.35 -0.93 -8.00
N TYR A 105 8.49 -1.13 -7.36
CA TYR A 105 8.73 -2.25 -6.44
C TYR A 105 9.15 -1.72 -5.07
N GLY A 106 8.63 -2.35 -4.01
CA GLY A 106 9.06 -2.00 -2.66
C GLY A 106 8.34 -2.81 -1.59
N VAL A 107 8.88 -2.71 -0.38
CA VAL A 107 8.38 -3.36 0.83
C VAL A 107 7.94 -2.28 1.80
N LYS A 108 6.74 -2.44 2.37
CA LYS A 108 6.23 -1.58 3.44
C LYS A 108 5.91 -2.43 4.65
N LYS A 109 6.64 -2.24 5.75
CA LYS A 109 6.50 -3.00 7.00
C LYS A 109 6.10 -2.10 8.17
N HIS A 110 5.30 -2.63 9.07
CA HIS A 110 5.01 -1.99 10.34
C HIS A 110 6.19 -2.20 11.30
N GLN A 111 6.48 -1.22 12.15
CA GLN A 111 7.67 -1.25 13.01
C GLN A 111 7.52 -2.21 14.20
N PHE A 112 6.29 -2.43 14.66
CA PHE A 112 6.02 -3.18 15.90
C PHE A 112 5.17 -4.44 15.71
N THR A 113 4.74 -4.73 14.48
CA THR A 113 3.90 -5.90 14.17
C THR A 113 4.40 -6.56 12.91
N ASP A 114 3.96 -7.79 12.68
CA ASP A 114 4.29 -8.54 11.45
C ASP A 114 3.59 -8.00 10.20
N ALA A 115 2.78 -6.94 10.34
CA ALA A 115 2.03 -6.36 9.22
C ALA A 115 2.99 -5.80 8.16
N ARG A 116 2.92 -6.34 6.94
CA ARG A 116 3.75 -5.91 5.82
C ARG A 116 3.09 -6.16 4.48
N TYR A 117 3.47 -5.35 3.50
CA TYR A 117 3.19 -5.59 2.09
C TYR A 117 4.47 -5.59 1.29
N GLU A 118 4.58 -6.57 0.40
CA GLU A 118 5.71 -6.79 -0.49
C GLU A 118 5.15 -6.95 -1.90
N GLY A 119 5.50 -6.06 -2.82
CA GLY A 119 4.98 -6.17 -4.18
C GLY A 119 5.07 -4.88 -4.97
N THR A 120 4.18 -4.77 -5.96
CA THR A 120 4.18 -3.63 -6.86
C THR A 120 3.33 -2.46 -6.35
N TRP A 121 3.76 -1.26 -6.71
CA TRP A 121 3.14 0.01 -6.35
C TRP A 121 2.94 0.88 -7.58
N SER A 122 1.90 1.72 -7.53
CA SER A 122 1.66 2.79 -8.50
C SER A 122 1.08 3.97 -7.75
N SER A 123 1.69 5.14 -7.88
CA SER A 123 1.20 6.38 -7.24
C SER A 123 0.99 6.23 -5.72
N GLY A 124 1.84 5.46 -5.04
CA GLY A 124 1.77 5.23 -3.60
C GLY A 124 0.73 4.21 -3.13
N VAL A 125 0.00 3.55 -4.04
CA VAL A 125 -0.97 2.49 -3.72
C VAL A 125 -0.53 1.14 -4.31
N GLN A 126 -0.93 0.04 -3.68
CA GLN A 126 -0.67 -1.31 -4.16
C GLN A 126 -1.33 -1.52 -5.52
N CYS A 127 -0.60 -2.13 -6.43
CA CYS A 127 -1.09 -2.52 -7.74
C CYS A 127 -0.42 -3.83 -8.16
N GLY A 128 -0.82 -4.39 -9.30
CA GLY A 128 -0.16 -5.54 -9.91
C GLY A 128 -0.26 -6.78 -9.03
N TYR A 129 0.86 -7.28 -8.54
CA TYR A 129 0.94 -8.48 -7.70
C TYR A 129 1.74 -8.20 -6.43
N GLY A 130 1.34 -8.83 -5.35
CA GLY A 130 2.03 -8.70 -4.07
C GLY A 130 1.50 -9.60 -2.97
N VAL A 131 2.25 -9.65 -1.89
CA VAL A 131 1.98 -10.39 -0.66
C VAL A 131 1.68 -9.40 0.46
N GLU A 132 0.52 -9.52 1.10
CA GLU A 132 0.23 -8.84 2.36
C GLU A 132 0.26 -9.88 3.49
N THR A 133 1.10 -9.65 4.50
CA THR A 133 1.01 -10.33 5.79
C THR A 133 0.31 -9.38 6.76
N TYR A 134 -0.73 -9.85 7.41
CA TYR A 134 -1.50 -9.09 8.39
C TYR A 134 -0.87 -9.20 9.78
N ALA A 135 -1.22 -8.27 10.68
CA ALA A 135 -0.75 -8.30 12.08
C ALA A 135 -1.21 -9.56 12.85
N ASP A 136 -2.28 -10.22 12.42
CA ASP A 136 -2.77 -11.48 12.99
C ASP A 136 -2.08 -12.72 12.37
N LYS A 137 -1.04 -12.51 11.55
CA LYS A 137 -0.33 -13.54 10.77
C LYS A 137 -1.11 -14.16 9.62
N GLY A 138 -2.34 -13.72 9.36
CA GLY A 138 -2.99 -14.08 8.12
C GLY A 138 -2.19 -13.55 6.93
N THR A 139 -2.42 -14.12 5.74
CA THR A 139 -1.78 -13.64 4.51
C THR A 139 -2.78 -13.49 3.38
N TYR A 140 -2.44 -12.60 2.43
CA TYR A 140 -3.00 -12.57 1.08
C TYR A 140 -1.86 -12.57 0.06
N VAL A 141 -1.94 -13.43 -0.94
CA VAL A 141 -1.04 -13.47 -2.08
C VAL A 141 -1.87 -13.38 -3.34
N GLY A 142 -1.68 -12.35 -4.16
CA GLY A 142 -2.45 -12.24 -5.39
C GLY A 142 -2.37 -10.90 -6.05
N GLN A 143 -3.38 -10.65 -6.88
CA GLN A 143 -3.50 -9.42 -7.64
C GLN A 143 -4.05 -8.26 -6.80
N TRP A 144 -3.60 -7.06 -7.16
CA TRP A 144 -3.94 -5.80 -6.53
C TRP A 144 -4.31 -4.76 -7.58
N GLN A 145 -5.39 -4.02 -7.32
CA GLN A 145 -5.82 -2.91 -8.17
C GLN A 145 -6.25 -1.74 -7.29
N LYS A 146 -5.58 -0.59 -7.46
CA LYS A 146 -5.88 0.66 -6.72
C LYS A 146 -5.93 0.46 -5.19
N GLY A 147 -4.99 -0.34 -4.66
CA GLY A 147 -4.88 -0.63 -3.23
C GLY A 147 -5.90 -1.61 -2.67
N ALA A 148 -6.66 -2.31 -3.52
CA ALA A 148 -7.60 -3.36 -3.13
C ALA A 148 -7.23 -4.70 -3.77
N ARG A 149 -7.52 -5.81 -3.08
CA ARG A 149 -7.39 -7.16 -3.63
C ARG A 149 -8.37 -7.32 -4.80
N HIS A 150 -7.87 -7.81 -5.91
CA HIS A 150 -8.61 -7.93 -7.16
C HIS A 150 -8.11 -9.14 -7.95
N GLY A 151 -8.83 -9.61 -8.96
CA GLY A 151 -8.37 -10.69 -9.84
C GLY A 151 -8.19 -12.01 -9.10
N TYR A 152 -7.14 -12.77 -9.41
CA TYR A 152 -6.89 -14.05 -8.74
C TYR A 152 -5.98 -13.88 -7.51
N GLY A 153 -6.32 -14.56 -6.42
CA GLY A 153 -5.53 -14.52 -5.20
C GLY A 153 -5.91 -15.59 -4.16
N ILE A 154 -4.99 -15.81 -3.24
CA ILE A 154 -5.11 -16.74 -2.12
C ILE A 154 -5.09 -15.95 -0.82
N ARG A 155 -6.06 -16.19 0.06
CA ARG A 155 -6.11 -15.64 1.42
C ARG A 155 -6.06 -16.78 2.42
N THR A 156 -5.09 -16.76 3.34
CA THR A 156 -4.97 -17.70 4.47
C THR A 156 -5.22 -16.97 5.77
N SER A 157 -6.34 -17.22 6.44
CA SER A 157 -6.68 -16.58 7.71
C SER A 157 -5.64 -16.87 8.81
N SER A 158 -5.68 -16.07 9.86
CA SER A 158 -5.10 -16.47 11.13
C SER A 158 -5.85 -17.70 11.70
N THR A 159 -5.23 -18.38 12.66
CA THR A 159 -5.90 -19.47 13.39
C THR A 159 -7.13 -18.95 14.13
N PHE A 160 -8.16 -19.78 14.28
CA PHE A 160 -9.40 -19.42 14.96
C PHE A 160 -9.15 -18.90 16.38
N LYS A 161 -8.21 -19.50 17.13
CA LYS A 161 -7.77 -19.03 18.45
C LYS A 161 -7.35 -17.57 18.42
N LEU A 162 -6.38 -17.21 17.58
CA LEU A 162 -5.89 -15.84 17.44
C LEU A 162 -6.97 -14.85 16.98
N ALA A 163 -7.89 -15.31 16.12
CA ALA A 163 -9.03 -14.50 15.69
C ALA A 163 -10.07 -14.30 16.81
N ALA A 164 -10.29 -15.30 17.65
CA ALA A 164 -11.28 -15.29 18.72
C ALA A 164 -10.79 -14.62 20.02
N THR A 165 -9.52 -14.82 20.39
CA THR A 165 -8.95 -14.31 21.65
C THR A 165 -8.57 -12.84 21.60
N SER A 166 -8.69 -12.19 20.44
CA SER A 166 -8.29 -10.80 20.30
C SER A 166 -9.35 -10.00 19.52
N PRO A 167 -10.31 -9.39 20.21
CA PRO A 167 -11.12 -8.30 19.66
C PRO A 167 -10.22 -7.18 19.10
N GLN A 168 -9.03 -7.01 19.71
CA GLN A 168 -7.95 -6.21 19.18
C GLN A 168 -7.41 -6.76 17.85
N SER A 169 -7.17 -8.06 17.62
CA SER A 169 -6.54 -8.58 16.40
C SER A 169 -7.37 -8.31 15.15
N TYR A 170 -8.71 -8.39 15.23
CA TYR A 170 -9.56 -7.99 14.12
C TYR A 170 -9.59 -6.47 13.91
N ALA A 171 -9.63 -5.70 15.00
CA ALA A 171 -9.55 -4.23 14.95
C ALA A 171 -8.16 -3.73 14.51
N LEU A 172 -7.08 -4.44 14.83
CA LEU A 172 -5.68 -4.16 14.51
C LEU A 172 -5.37 -4.66 13.10
N SER A 173 -5.84 -5.84 12.69
CA SER A 173 -5.82 -6.28 11.29
C SER A 173 -6.54 -5.28 10.41
N ARG A 174 -7.71 -4.76 10.83
CA ARG A 174 -8.34 -3.63 10.16
C ARG A 174 -7.48 -2.37 10.26
N LYS A 175 -7.03 -1.89 11.42
CA LYS A 175 -6.24 -0.64 11.54
C LYS A 175 -4.91 -0.66 10.78
N PHE A 176 -4.25 -1.83 10.69
CA PHE A 176 -2.95 -2.02 10.05
C PHE A 176 -3.03 -2.64 8.65
N SER A 177 -4.22 -3.05 8.19
CA SER A 177 -4.40 -3.47 6.79
C SER A 177 -4.13 -2.27 5.89
N LEU A 178 -3.29 -2.51 4.89
CA LEU A 178 -2.69 -1.49 4.06
C LEU A 178 -3.62 -1.00 2.94
N THR A 179 -4.92 -1.29 3.02
CA THR A 179 -5.91 -0.92 1.99
C THR A 179 -6.04 0.60 1.82
N SER A 180 -6.34 1.01 0.59
CA SER A 180 -6.33 2.41 0.14
C SER A 180 -7.19 3.37 0.97
N ALA A 181 -8.17 2.87 1.72
CA ALA A 181 -9.05 3.69 2.56
C ALA A 181 -8.35 4.37 3.76
N ARG A 182 -7.08 4.04 4.05
CA ARG A 182 -6.30 4.66 5.14
C ARG A 182 -4.99 5.28 4.70
N ILE A 183 -4.68 5.24 3.40
CA ILE A 183 -3.56 6.01 2.87
C ILE A 183 -4.19 7.32 2.40
N PRO A 184 -4.09 8.43 3.16
CA PRO A 184 -4.35 9.72 2.55
C PRO A 184 -3.47 9.76 1.29
N PRO A 185 -4.04 10.16 0.13
CA PRO A 185 -3.24 10.50 -1.04
C PRO A 185 -2.02 11.29 -0.58
N PRO A 186 -0.88 11.21 -1.28
CA PRO A 186 0.28 12.05 -1.00
C PRO A 186 0.00 13.58 -1.12
N HIS A 187 -1.28 13.99 -1.20
CA HIS A 187 -1.76 15.36 -1.34
C HIS A 187 -2.85 15.79 -0.33
N ILE A 188 -3.23 14.99 0.67
CA ILE A 188 -4.09 15.52 1.76
C ILE A 188 -3.18 16.09 2.85
N TYR A 189 -2.83 17.37 2.68
CA TYR A 189 -2.36 18.19 3.78
C TYR A 189 -3.45 18.25 4.84
N GLU A 190 -3.10 17.86 6.06
CA GLU A 190 -3.97 17.97 7.22
C GLU A 190 -4.45 19.42 7.38
N LYS A 191 -5.77 19.56 7.30
CA LYS A 191 -6.48 20.78 7.66
C LYS A 191 -6.68 20.74 9.17
N ILE A 192 -5.66 21.10 9.96
CA ILE A 192 -5.79 21.35 11.40
C ILE A 192 -5.09 22.68 11.76
N SER A 193 -5.95 23.69 11.98
CA SER A 193 -5.80 24.92 12.79
C SER A 193 -4.59 25.85 12.58
N HIS A 194 -4.89 26.97 11.89
CA HIS A 194 -4.37 28.33 12.11
C HIS A 194 -2.95 28.48 12.70
N THR A 195 -1.94 28.57 11.84
CA THR A 195 -0.87 29.57 11.92
C THR A 195 -0.16 29.66 10.56
N LYS A 196 0.08 30.89 10.12
CA LYS A 196 0.78 31.38 8.90
C LYS A 196 1.17 30.35 7.83
N LEU A 197 0.47 30.45 6.70
CA LEU A 197 0.73 29.78 5.42
C LEU A 197 2.20 29.96 4.95
N LEU A 198 2.96 28.88 4.90
CA LEU A 198 4.08 28.74 3.96
C LEU A 198 3.67 27.71 2.88
N PRO A 199 3.97 27.96 1.60
CA PRO A 199 3.46 27.13 0.52
C PRO A 199 4.14 25.78 0.55
N VAL A 200 3.38 24.73 0.87
CA VAL A 200 3.86 23.33 0.89
C VAL A 200 3.96 22.73 -0.52
N ASN A 201 4.29 23.56 -1.50
CA ASN A 201 4.47 23.22 -2.91
C ASN A 201 5.77 23.86 -3.45
N ARG A 202 6.94 23.43 -2.97
CA ARG A 202 8.19 23.37 -3.78
C ARG A 202 9.33 22.65 -3.06
N ILE A 203 9.91 21.58 -3.64
CA ILE A 203 11.09 21.50 -4.56
C ILE A 203 12.39 21.98 -3.90
N GLY A 204 12.95 21.13 -3.04
CA GLY A 204 14.38 21.05 -2.71
C GLY A 204 15.13 22.26 -2.18
N PHE A 205 16.27 22.00 -1.56
CA PHE A 205 17.17 23.02 -1.05
C PHE A 205 17.97 23.58 -2.22
N PHE A 206 17.93 24.89 -2.44
CA PHE A 206 18.72 25.55 -3.48
C PHE A 206 19.43 26.77 -2.90
N LEU A 207 20.75 26.83 -3.06
CA LEU A 207 21.55 28.01 -2.75
C LEU A 207 21.76 28.87 -4.00
N LYS A 208 21.28 30.11 -3.97
CA LYS A 208 21.85 31.21 -4.74
C LYS A 208 22.69 32.05 -3.77
N GLY A 209 24.02 31.99 -3.91
CA GLY A 209 24.91 32.88 -3.16
C GLY A 209 24.63 34.34 -3.56
N LYS A 210 24.65 35.26 -2.59
CA LYS A 210 24.67 36.70 -2.89
C LYS A 210 26.07 37.06 -3.40
N TYR A 211 26.25 37.15 -4.71
CA TYR A 211 27.40 37.84 -5.30
C TYR A 211 26.97 38.69 -6.50
N ASN A 212 27.62 39.85 -6.62
CA ASN A 212 27.52 40.73 -7.77
C ASN A 212 28.00 39.99 -9.01
N ASP A 213 27.10 39.78 -9.98
CA ASP A 213 27.47 39.35 -11.32
C ASP A 213 28.28 40.46 -11.99
N GLN A 214 29.61 40.30 -12.04
CA GLN A 214 30.33 40.68 -13.24
C GLN A 214 30.56 39.39 -14.03
N GLU A 215 29.77 39.21 -15.09
CA GLU A 215 29.99 38.16 -16.08
C GLU A 215 31.45 38.19 -16.57
N PRO A 216 32.15 37.06 -16.64
CA PRO A 216 33.23 36.93 -17.60
C PRO A 216 32.63 36.69 -18.99
N GLU A 217 33.06 37.52 -19.94
CA GLU A 217 32.63 37.53 -21.35
C GLU A 217 32.65 36.15 -22.00
N ALA A 218 31.58 35.83 -22.72
CA ALA A 218 31.43 34.61 -23.49
C ALA A 218 32.42 34.54 -24.68
N LEU A 219 33.27 33.51 -24.67
CA LEU A 219 33.92 33.01 -25.88
C LEU A 219 32.86 32.35 -26.77
N LYS A 220 32.55 33.01 -27.89
CA LYS A 220 31.72 32.49 -28.98
C LYS A 220 32.47 31.39 -29.72
N THR A 221 31.90 30.19 -29.77
CA THR A 221 32.03 29.31 -30.94
C THR A 221 30.69 28.66 -31.23
N SER A 222 30.27 28.81 -32.47
CA SER A 222 29.09 28.19 -33.07
C SER A 222 29.24 26.66 -33.10
N ASP A 223 28.15 25.94 -32.87
CA ASP A 223 27.50 25.26 -33.99
C ASP A 223 26.13 24.72 -33.61
N GLN A 224 25.22 24.92 -34.56
CA GLN A 224 23.81 24.61 -34.49
C GLN A 224 23.59 23.14 -34.85
N THR A 225 22.77 22.42 -34.08
CA THR A 225 21.76 21.53 -34.66
C THR A 225 20.49 21.56 -33.83
N LYS A 226 19.44 22.13 -34.42
CA LYS A 226 18.07 22.17 -33.92
C LYS A 226 17.40 20.80 -34.10
N PHE A 227 16.62 20.34 -33.12
CA PHE A 227 15.43 19.52 -33.41
C PHE A 227 14.24 19.95 -32.55
N VAL A 228 13.31 20.57 -33.30
CA VAL A 228 11.90 20.93 -33.14
C VAL A 228 11.11 20.33 -31.97
N ASP A 229 10.53 21.24 -31.18
CA ASP A 229 9.40 21.04 -30.28
C ASP A 229 8.10 20.95 -31.10
N LYS A 230 7.28 19.90 -30.88
CA LYS A 230 5.91 19.81 -31.41
C LYS A 230 4.92 19.64 -30.28
N THR A 231 4.28 20.76 -29.97
CA THR A 231 3.11 20.93 -29.12
C THR A 231 1.95 20.04 -29.55
N LEU A 232 1.26 19.43 -28.59
CA LEU A 232 -0.14 19.03 -28.73
C LEU A 232 -0.92 19.53 -27.51
N LYS A 233 -1.61 20.65 -27.72
CA LYS A 233 -2.74 21.10 -26.91
C LYS A 233 -3.92 20.17 -27.19
N GLY A 234 -4.53 19.64 -26.14
CA GLY A 234 -5.78 18.88 -26.19
C GLY A 234 -6.58 19.11 -24.91
N ASN A 235 -7.71 19.78 -25.07
CA ASN A 235 -8.64 20.30 -24.08
C ASN A 235 -9.10 19.30 -23.00
N ILE A 236 -9.26 19.79 -21.76
CA ILE A 236 -10.09 19.14 -20.72
C ILE A 236 -11.28 20.08 -20.45
N GLU A 237 -12.43 19.74 -21.03
CA GLU A 237 -13.72 20.31 -20.63
C GLU A 237 -14.32 19.44 -19.52
N TYR A 238 -14.66 20.08 -18.40
CA TYR A 238 -15.31 19.48 -17.25
C TYR A 238 -16.79 19.82 -17.33
N LEU A 239 -17.65 18.83 -17.64
CA LEU A 239 -19.09 19.01 -17.51
C LEU A 239 -19.51 18.76 -16.05
N GLN A 240 -19.95 19.84 -15.41
CA GLN A 240 -20.80 19.81 -14.23
C GLN A 240 -22.20 19.31 -14.63
N GLN A 241 -22.75 18.35 -13.89
CA GLN A 241 -24.18 18.36 -13.56
C GLN A 241 -24.43 17.86 -12.14
N ASN A 242 -25.31 18.60 -11.48
CA ASN A 242 -25.75 18.53 -10.10
C ASN A 242 -26.72 17.38 -9.82
N ASN A 243 -26.70 16.85 -8.60
CA ASN A 243 -27.87 16.73 -7.71
C ASN A 243 -27.39 16.16 -6.36
N SER A 244 -27.25 16.99 -5.33
CA SER A 244 -28.30 17.41 -4.37
C SER A 244 -28.54 16.37 -3.27
N GLY A 245 -28.20 16.75 -2.03
CA GLY A 245 -28.33 15.92 -0.85
C GLY A 245 -27.35 16.28 0.26
N SER A 246 -27.46 17.50 0.80
CA SER A 246 -26.85 17.86 2.08
C SER A 246 -27.38 16.96 3.19
N ALA A 247 -26.48 16.42 4.00
CA ALA A 247 -26.77 16.10 5.39
C ALA A 247 -25.49 16.27 6.22
N VAL A 248 -25.34 17.47 6.76
CA VAL A 248 -24.59 17.74 7.99
C VAL A 248 -25.31 17.02 9.12
N LEU A 249 -24.62 16.25 9.97
CA LEU A 249 -24.98 15.89 11.36
C LEU A 249 -23.72 15.21 11.96
N SER A 250 -22.90 15.96 12.70
CA SER A 250 -22.93 16.15 14.16
C SER A 250 -22.25 15.00 14.92
N ASP A 251 -21.08 15.31 15.47
CA ASP A 251 -20.50 14.62 16.61
C ASP A 251 -21.53 14.62 17.75
N GLU A 252 -22.05 13.43 18.09
CA GLU A 252 -22.59 13.20 19.42
C GLU A 252 -22.02 11.91 20.00
N GLN A 253 -21.39 12.09 21.16
CA GLN A 253 -21.03 11.04 22.09
C GLN A 253 -22.30 10.26 22.48
N SER A 254 -22.42 9.03 21.96
CA SER A 254 -23.30 8.04 22.57
C SER A 254 -22.56 6.73 22.74
N THR A 255 -22.44 6.35 24.01
CA THR A 255 -22.00 5.05 24.52
C THR A 255 -22.87 3.94 23.94
N SER A 256 -22.47 3.39 22.79
CA SER A 256 -23.18 2.28 22.17
C SER A 256 -22.28 1.05 22.10
N LYS A 257 -22.63 0.04 22.90
CA LYS A 257 -22.19 -1.35 22.80
C LYS A 257 -22.56 -1.91 21.42
N ASN A 258 -21.79 -1.57 20.38
CA ASN A 258 -21.94 -2.11 19.03
C ASN A 258 -20.87 -3.17 18.78
N ILE A 259 -21.09 -4.34 19.38
CA ILE A 259 -20.51 -5.58 18.88
C ILE A 259 -21.20 -5.84 17.54
N ASN A 260 -20.53 -5.51 16.44
CA ASN A 260 -20.85 -6.07 15.13
C ASN A 260 -20.51 -7.56 15.15
N LYS A 261 -21.35 -8.32 15.87
CA LYS A 261 -21.58 -9.74 15.68
C LYS A 261 -22.04 -9.84 14.24
N MET A 262 -21.28 -10.56 13.43
CA MET A 262 -21.72 -11.07 12.13
C MET A 262 -23.22 -11.37 12.22
N SER A 263 -24.04 -10.76 11.36
CA SER A 263 -25.47 -11.03 11.30
C SER A 263 -25.65 -12.51 10.97
N LEU A 264 -25.72 -13.31 12.01
CA LEU A 264 -26.11 -14.70 11.99
C LEU A 264 -27.64 -14.69 11.95
N THR A 265 -28.20 -14.55 10.75
CA THR A 265 -29.44 -15.28 10.45
C THR A 265 -29.06 -16.75 10.36
N ALA A 266 -28.78 -17.33 11.53
CA ALA A 266 -28.36 -18.69 11.66
C ALA A 266 -29.56 -19.60 11.39
N ASN A 267 -29.60 -20.18 10.20
CA ASN A 267 -30.20 -21.49 10.04
C ASN A 267 -29.38 -22.49 10.87
N SER A 268 -30.04 -23.51 11.39
CA SER A 268 -29.48 -24.51 12.32
C SER A 268 -28.18 -25.17 11.83
N SER A 269 -27.92 -25.20 10.53
CA SER A 269 -26.69 -25.69 9.91
C SER A 269 -25.45 -24.78 10.07
N ASN A 270 -25.63 -23.45 10.22
CA ASN A 270 -24.53 -22.51 10.51
C ASN A 270 -24.15 -22.47 12.00
N LEU A 271 -25.03 -22.91 12.91
CA LEU A 271 -24.75 -23.01 14.36
C LEU A 271 -24.02 -24.32 14.71
N LEU A 272 -24.28 -25.40 13.98
CA LEU A 272 -23.60 -26.68 14.18
C LEU A 272 -22.11 -26.61 13.84
N CYS A 273 -21.69 -25.74 12.91
CA CYS A 273 -20.28 -25.63 12.51
C CYS A 273 -19.43 -24.71 13.42
N LEU A 274 -20.05 -23.89 14.27
CA LEU A 274 -19.34 -22.93 15.13
C LEU A 274 -19.02 -23.51 16.52
N ASN A 275 -19.78 -24.52 16.96
CA ASN A 275 -19.70 -25.03 18.33
C ASN A 275 -18.51 -25.97 18.59
N SER A 276 -17.70 -26.29 17.58
CA SER A 276 -16.53 -27.17 17.70
C SER A 276 -15.40 -26.86 16.71
N VAL A 277 -15.19 -25.58 16.36
CA VAL A 277 -14.05 -25.20 15.52
C VAL A 277 -12.76 -25.43 16.32
N PRO A 278 -11.80 -26.26 15.85
CA PRO A 278 -10.53 -26.41 16.52
C PRO A 278 -9.83 -25.06 16.67
N GLU A 279 -9.20 -24.82 17.83
CA GLU A 279 -8.50 -23.56 18.11
C GLU A 279 -7.44 -23.22 17.03
N GLU A 280 -6.78 -24.24 16.50
CA GLU A 280 -5.74 -24.08 15.48
C GLU A 280 -6.30 -24.00 14.05
N ALA A 281 -7.63 -24.04 13.88
CA ALA A 281 -8.23 -24.07 12.56
C ALA A 281 -7.99 -22.78 11.78
N CYS A 282 -7.56 -22.90 10.53
CA CYS A 282 -7.41 -21.77 9.61
C CYS A 282 -8.28 -21.97 8.36
N GLU A 283 -8.70 -20.87 7.74
CA GLU A 283 -9.44 -20.82 6.49
C GLU A 283 -8.55 -20.35 5.35
N ILE A 284 -8.54 -21.09 4.25
CA ILE A 284 -7.85 -20.76 3.01
C ILE A 284 -8.90 -20.56 1.93
N TYR A 285 -8.94 -19.37 1.34
CA TYR A 285 -9.71 -19.10 0.14
C TYR A 285 -8.78 -18.94 -1.06
N SER A 286 -9.08 -19.65 -2.14
CA SER A 286 -8.39 -19.56 -3.43
C SER A 286 -9.41 -19.32 -4.54
N GLY A 287 -9.31 -18.19 -5.24
CA GLY A 287 -10.28 -17.87 -6.27
C GLY A 287 -10.21 -16.42 -6.72
N GLU A 288 -11.34 -15.93 -7.22
CA GLU A 288 -11.50 -14.58 -7.74
C GLU A 288 -11.83 -13.54 -6.65
N TRP A 289 -11.31 -12.34 -6.86
CA TRP A 289 -11.43 -11.20 -5.95
C TRP A 289 -11.88 -9.96 -6.72
N LYS A 290 -12.75 -9.18 -6.09
CA LYS A 290 -13.17 -7.88 -6.60
C LYS A 290 -13.27 -6.91 -5.44
N ASN A 291 -12.38 -5.92 -5.43
CA ASN A 291 -12.37 -4.82 -4.46
C ASN A 291 -12.43 -5.32 -3.01
N ASP A 292 -11.44 -6.13 -2.62
CA ASP A 292 -11.30 -6.73 -1.29
C ASP A 292 -12.36 -7.76 -0.90
N LYS A 293 -13.19 -8.20 -1.84
CA LYS A 293 -14.21 -9.21 -1.60
C LYS A 293 -14.01 -10.44 -2.47
N ARG A 294 -14.26 -11.62 -1.91
CA ARG A 294 -14.42 -12.87 -2.67
C ARG A 294 -15.56 -12.69 -3.66
N ASN A 295 -15.31 -13.03 -4.92
CA ASN A 295 -16.26 -12.87 -6.02
C ASN A 295 -16.02 -13.98 -7.05
N GLY A 296 -16.87 -14.11 -8.07
CA GLY A 296 -16.68 -15.10 -9.13
C GLY A 296 -16.64 -16.54 -8.61
N PHE A 297 -15.77 -17.38 -9.17
CA PHE A 297 -15.61 -18.76 -8.73
C PHE A 297 -14.44 -18.92 -7.74
N GLY A 298 -14.61 -19.78 -6.75
CA GLY A 298 -13.53 -20.03 -5.80
C GLY A 298 -13.79 -21.18 -4.82
N VAL A 299 -12.69 -21.64 -4.24
CA VAL A 299 -12.67 -22.70 -3.23
C VAL A 299 -12.29 -22.11 -1.89
N CYS A 300 -13.11 -22.35 -0.88
CA CYS A 300 -12.79 -22.10 0.52
C CYS A 300 -12.59 -23.44 1.22
N HIS A 301 -11.47 -23.60 1.93
CA HIS A 301 -11.16 -24.79 2.70
C HIS A 301 -10.73 -24.37 4.11
N ARG A 302 -11.28 -25.02 5.12
CA ARG A 302 -10.88 -24.89 6.51
C ARG A 302 -10.15 -26.15 6.93
N SER A 303 -9.10 -26.01 7.73
CA SER A 303 -8.21 -27.12 8.09
C SER A 303 -8.86 -28.26 8.88
N ASP A 304 -10.11 -28.10 9.34
CA ASP A 304 -10.90 -29.18 9.95
C ASP A 304 -11.67 -30.05 8.95
N GLY A 305 -11.49 -29.78 7.65
CA GLY A 305 -12.13 -30.53 6.57
C GLY A 305 -13.32 -29.83 5.92
N LEU A 306 -13.86 -28.77 6.51
CA LEU A 306 -14.95 -28.00 5.88
C LEU A 306 -14.45 -27.38 4.56
N LYS A 307 -15.15 -27.64 3.47
CA LYS A 307 -14.81 -27.14 2.14
C LYS A 307 -16.05 -26.59 1.44
N TYR A 308 -15.91 -25.50 0.72
CA TYR A 308 -16.91 -25.02 -0.22
C TYR A 308 -16.29 -24.75 -1.58
N GLU A 309 -16.99 -25.18 -2.62
CA GLU A 309 -16.60 -25.01 -4.02
C GLU A 309 -17.81 -24.50 -4.79
N GLY A 310 -17.69 -23.34 -5.43
CA GLY A 310 -18.77 -22.77 -6.20
C GLY A 310 -18.62 -21.27 -6.43
N GLU A 311 -19.75 -20.63 -6.65
CA GLU A 311 -19.85 -19.20 -6.92
C GLU A 311 -19.84 -18.36 -5.64
N TRP A 312 -19.24 -17.18 -5.76
CA TRP A 312 -19.07 -16.20 -4.70
C TRP A 312 -19.54 -14.84 -5.19
N SER A 313 -20.22 -14.11 -4.31
CA SER A 313 -20.55 -12.71 -4.54
C SER A 313 -20.44 -11.95 -3.24
N ASP A 314 -19.66 -10.86 -3.24
CA ASP A 314 -19.45 -9.97 -2.11
C ASP A 314 -19.16 -10.72 -0.78
N ASN A 315 -18.16 -11.61 -0.79
CA ASN A 315 -17.77 -12.47 0.34
C ASN A 315 -18.76 -13.57 0.74
N CYS A 316 -19.88 -13.74 0.03
CA CYS A 316 -20.90 -14.72 0.36
C CYS A 316 -20.94 -15.85 -0.67
N LYS A 317 -21.21 -17.08 -0.22
CA LYS A 317 -21.59 -18.19 -1.11
C LYS A 317 -22.85 -17.77 -1.86
N ASN A 318 -22.83 -17.88 -3.18
CA ASN A 318 -23.93 -17.52 -4.05
C ASN A 318 -23.99 -18.52 -5.22
N GLY A 319 -25.03 -18.48 -6.03
CA GLY A 319 -25.13 -19.36 -7.21
C GLY A 319 -25.04 -20.85 -6.88
N HIS A 320 -24.52 -21.65 -7.81
CA HIS A 320 -24.39 -23.09 -7.62
C HIS A 320 -23.09 -23.45 -6.90
N GLY A 321 -23.17 -24.47 -6.04
CA GLY A 321 -21.98 -24.98 -5.36
C GLY A 321 -22.24 -26.16 -4.46
N VAL A 322 -21.15 -26.62 -3.86
CA VAL A 322 -21.09 -27.76 -2.94
C VAL A 322 -20.34 -27.36 -1.67
N THR A 323 -20.97 -27.59 -0.52
CA THR A 323 -20.29 -27.59 0.78
C THR A 323 -20.04 -29.04 1.20
N THR A 324 -18.79 -29.40 1.43
CA THR A 324 -18.40 -30.68 2.04
C THR A 324 -18.03 -30.43 3.50
N PHE A 325 -18.65 -31.17 4.42
CA PHE A 325 -18.40 -31.08 5.86
C PHE A 325 -17.26 -32.00 6.28
N SER A 326 -16.78 -31.82 7.52
CA SER A 326 -15.67 -32.60 8.09
C SER A 326 -15.98 -34.10 8.20
N ASP A 327 -17.26 -34.48 8.32
CA ASP A 327 -17.74 -35.86 8.31
C ASP A 327 -17.87 -36.46 6.89
N GLY A 328 -17.55 -35.68 5.86
CA GLY A 328 -17.68 -36.06 4.45
C GLY A 328 -19.08 -35.90 3.88
N SER A 329 -20.08 -35.49 4.69
CA SER A 329 -21.41 -35.17 4.18
C SER A 329 -21.36 -33.96 3.26
N LYS A 330 -22.31 -33.90 2.31
CA LYS A 330 -22.36 -32.84 1.29
C LYS A 330 -23.72 -32.15 1.25
N GLU A 331 -23.65 -30.83 1.13
CA GLU A 331 -24.77 -29.94 0.80
C GLU A 331 -24.53 -29.35 -0.58
N GLU A 332 -25.39 -29.70 -1.53
CA GLU A 332 -25.26 -29.34 -2.94
C GLU A 332 -26.55 -28.65 -3.39
N GLY A 333 -26.44 -27.53 -4.08
CA GLY A 333 -27.61 -26.80 -4.54
C GLY A 333 -27.35 -25.35 -4.91
N LEU A 334 -28.43 -24.57 -4.90
CA LEU A 334 -28.40 -23.12 -5.11
C LEU A 334 -28.23 -22.40 -3.77
N TYR A 335 -27.19 -21.56 -3.68
CA TYR A 335 -26.89 -20.70 -2.56
C TYR A 335 -27.31 -19.25 -2.85
N LYS A 336 -27.82 -18.56 -1.83
CA LYS A 336 -28.04 -17.12 -1.83
C LYS A 336 -27.61 -16.56 -0.49
N ASN A 337 -26.64 -15.65 -0.49
CA ASN A 337 -26.12 -14.99 0.71
C ASN A 337 -25.74 -15.98 1.83
N ASN A 338 -24.93 -17.00 1.48
CA ASN A 338 -24.49 -18.09 2.37
C ASN A 338 -25.56 -19.13 2.74
N VAL A 339 -26.82 -18.94 2.36
CA VAL A 339 -27.91 -19.87 2.67
C VAL A 339 -28.20 -20.77 1.47
N LEU A 340 -28.26 -22.07 1.71
CA LEU A 340 -28.74 -23.05 0.72
C LEU A 340 -30.26 -22.88 0.57
N THR A 341 -30.71 -22.31 -0.54
CA THR A 341 -32.13 -22.05 -0.81
C THR A 341 -32.82 -23.22 -1.49
N GLU A 342 -32.12 -23.90 -2.41
CA GLU A 342 -32.67 -25.04 -3.15
C GLU A 342 -31.67 -26.19 -3.09
N ALA A 343 -31.93 -27.15 -2.20
CA ALA A 343 -31.10 -28.33 -2.04
C ALA A 343 -31.38 -29.34 -3.17
N MET A 344 -30.33 -29.93 -3.73
CA MET A 344 -30.43 -30.91 -4.82
C MET A 344 -31.40 -32.05 -4.50
N LYS A 345 -31.40 -32.56 -3.26
CA LYS A 345 -32.25 -33.67 -2.81
C LYS A 345 -33.77 -33.37 -2.84
N ARG A 346 -34.18 -32.10 -2.98
CA ARG A 346 -35.59 -31.68 -2.99
C ARG A 346 -36.16 -31.48 -4.41
N LEU A 347 -35.37 -31.78 -5.45
CA LEU A 347 -35.74 -31.54 -6.84
C LEU A 347 -36.41 -32.76 -7.48
N ASN A 348 -37.28 -32.49 -8.48
CA ASN A 348 -37.79 -33.54 -9.36
C ASN A 348 -36.72 -33.99 -10.37
N VAL A 349 -36.92 -35.15 -11.01
CA VAL A 349 -35.90 -35.81 -11.85
C VAL A 349 -35.33 -34.90 -12.95
N LEU A 350 -36.16 -34.12 -13.65
CA LEU A 350 -35.70 -33.23 -14.72
C LEU A 350 -34.87 -32.05 -14.19
N LYS A 351 -35.31 -31.41 -13.11
CA LYS A 351 -34.53 -30.32 -12.49
C LYS A 351 -33.26 -30.84 -11.84
N LEU A 352 -33.30 -32.05 -11.27
CA LEU A 352 -32.16 -32.69 -10.64
C LEU A 352 -30.98 -32.83 -11.60
N GLY A 353 -31.22 -33.32 -12.83
CA GLY A 353 -30.18 -33.46 -13.86
C GLY A 353 -29.51 -32.13 -14.20
N LYS A 354 -30.32 -31.11 -14.54
CA LYS A 354 -29.82 -29.78 -14.89
C LYS A 354 -29.09 -29.11 -13.72
N THR A 355 -29.63 -29.19 -12.50
CA THR A 355 -29.00 -28.60 -11.31
C THR A 355 -27.68 -29.28 -10.99
N LYS A 356 -27.59 -30.61 -11.15
CA LYS A 356 -26.34 -31.35 -10.98
C LYS A 356 -25.27 -30.89 -11.96
N GLU A 357 -25.61 -30.77 -13.24
CA GLU A 357 -24.67 -30.26 -14.26
C GLU A 357 -24.15 -28.86 -13.92
N LEU A 358 -25.02 -27.97 -13.44
CA LEU A 358 -24.64 -26.61 -13.07
C LEU A 358 -23.73 -26.58 -11.83
N ILE A 359 -23.99 -27.44 -10.84
CA ILE A 359 -23.13 -27.58 -9.65
C ILE A 359 -21.77 -28.15 -10.02
N ASP A 360 -21.73 -29.19 -10.85
CA ASP A 360 -20.48 -29.80 -11.33
C ASP A 360 -19.66 -28.78 -12.13
N ALA A 361 -20.31 -27.98 -13.00
CA ALA A 361 -19.67 -26.90 -13.75
C ALA A 361 -19.14 -25.77 -12.83
N ALA A 362 -19.92 -25.37 -11.82
CA ALA A 362 -19.50 -24.36 -10.85
C ALA A 362 -18.33 -24.83 -9.99
N ALA A 363 -18.37 -26.07 -9.50
CA ALA A 363 -17.27 -26.69 -8.75
C ALA A 363 -16.01 -26.84 -9.62
N SER A 364 -16.14 -27.27 -10.87
CA SER A 364 -15.02 -27.33 -11.82
C SER A 364 -14.41 -25.96 -12.08
N SER A 365 -15.25 -24.93 -12.29
CA SER A 365 -14.82 -23.55 -12.49
C SER A 365 -14.12 -22.98 -11.25
N ALA A 366 -14.63 -23.29 -10.05
CA ALA A 366 -14.01 -22.92 -8.78
C ALA A 366 -12.62 -23.56 -8.62
N ASN A 367 -12.49 -24.86 -8.90
CA ASN A 367 -11.20 -25.55 -8.86
C ASN A 367 -10.21 -24.98 -9.88
N LYS A 368 -10.67 -24.67 -11.10
CA LYS A 368 -9.85 -24.00 -12.11
C LYS A 368 -9.40 -22.61 -11.65
N ALA A 369 -10.29 -21.81 -11.08
CA ALA A 369 -9.96 -20.50 -10.52
C ALA A 369 -8.96 -20.60 -9.37
N ALA A 370 -9.10 -21.60 -8.49
CA ALA A 370 -8.15 -21.88 -7.41
C ALA A 370 -6.77 -22.31 -7.92
N GLN A 371 -6.71 -23.12 -8.98
CA GLN A 371 -5.45 -23.47 -9.66
C GLN A 371 -4.78 -22.24 -10.27
N ILE A 372 -5.55 -21.39 -10.96
CA ILE A 372 -5.03 -20.13 -11.53
C ILE A 372 -4.53 -19.20 -10.41
N ALA A 373 -5.28 -19.07 -9.31
CA ALA A 373 -4.85 -18.28 -8.15
C ALA A 373 -3.54 -18.82 -7.57
N SER A 374 -3.41 -20.14 -7.41
CA SER A 374 -2.19 -20.79 -6.92
C SER A 374 -1.01 -20.57 -7.85
N GLN A 375 -1.19 -20.79 -9.15
CA GLN A 375 -0.15 -20.57 -10.16
C GLN A 375 0.31 -19.10 -10.20
N LYS A 376 -0.65 -18.16 -10.22
CA LYS A 376 -0.36 -16.73 -10.24
C LYS A 376 0.31 -16.27 -8.95
N ALA A 377 -0.06 -16.83 -7.81
CA ALA A 377 0.58 -16.58 -6.52
C ALA A 377 2.03 -17.06 -6.52
N GLN A 378 2.31 -18.27 -7.00
CA GLN A 378 3.67 -18.81 -7.11
C GLN A 378 4.56 -17.95 -8.01
N ILE A 379 4.04 -17.52 -9.17
CA ILE A 379 4.77 -16.61 -10.06
C ILE A 379 5.07 -15.28 -9.36
N ALA A 380 4.11 -14.73 -8.61
CA ALA A 380 4.28 -13.48 -7.88
C ALA A 380 5.36 -13.57 -6.79
N ILE A 381 5.44 -14.69 -6.07
CA ILE A 381 6.45 -14.90 -5.01
C ILE A 381 7.86 -15.13 -5.58
N SER A 382 7.97 -15.66 -6.79
CA SER A 382 9.28 -15.96 -7.43
C SER A 382 10.03 -14.75 -7.98
N ARG A 383 9.43 -13.55 -7.94
CA ARG A 383 10.02 -12.29 -8.42
C ARG A 383 10.41 -11.42 -7.25
#